data_AF-A0A959KRI4-F1
#
_entry.id   AF-A0A959KRI4-F1
#
_cell.length_a   1.000
_cell.length_b   1.000
_cell.length_c   1.000
_cell.angle_alpha   90.00
_cell.angle_beta   90.00
_cell.angle_gamma   90.00
#
_symmetry.space_group_name_H-M   'P 1'
#
loop_
_entity.id
_entity.type
_entity.pdbx_description
1 polymer ?
#
loop_
_entity_poly.entity_id
_entity_poly.type
_entity_poly.pdbx_seq_one_letter_code
_entity_poly.pdbx_strand_id
1 'polypeptide(L)'
;ADDEVKFNLALSLHAADDEKRNEIMPINEQNNLSVLMDALEYFYRHTKNRISYEYIAFQDYNDSLEDAARLARLCRRFPVKVNIIEYNPIENAPFARAAADRIDAFAAHLRDQGIMVTVRRSRGKDIDAACGQLANKD
;
A
#
# COMPACT_ATOMS: atom_id res chain seq x y z
N ALA A 1 0.96 21.22 7.14
CA ALA A 1 1.38 21.89 5.89
C ALA A 1 1.76 23.33 6.20
N ASP A 2 0.95 24.01 7.00
CA ASP A 2 1.16 25.39 7.44
C ASP A 2 2.46 25.59 8.25
N ASP A 3 2.97 24.52 8.87
CA ASP A 3 4.28 24.53 9.56
C ASP A 3 5.50 24.37 8.63
N GLU A 4 5.31 24.34 7.30
CA GLU A 4 6.38 24.21 6.27
C GLU A 4 7.39 23.07 6.54
N VAL A 5 6.89 21.98 7.09
CA VAL A 5 7.69 20.82 7.49
C VAL A 5 8.47 20.22 6.32
N LYS A 6 9.68 19.73 6.59
CA LYS A 6 10.60 19.16 5.57
C LYS A 6 10.61 17.62 5.50
N PHE A 7 9.62 16.95 6.09
CA PHE A 7 9.57 15.49 6.09
C PHE A 7 8.79 14.94 4.89
N ASN A 8 9.16 13.73 4.45
CA ASN A 8 8.37 12.96 3.49
C ASN A 8 7.16 12.33 4.19
N LEU A 9 6.02 12.30 3.52
CA LEU A 9 4.77 11.79 4.07
C LEU A 9 4.47 10.39 3.51
N ALA A 10 4.32 9.40 4.39
CA ALA A 10 3.83 8.07 4.01
C ALA A 10 2.40 7.90 4.53
N LEU A 11 1.48 7.54 3.63
CA LEU A 11 0.08 7.27 3.96
C LEU A 11 -0.21 5.77 3.86
N SER A 12 -0.69 5.18 4.95
CA SER A 12 -1.34 3.87 4.96
C SER A 12 -2.67 3.91 4.21
N LEU A 13 -2.65 3.59 2.91
CA LEU A 13 -3.83 3.71 2.04
C LEU A 13 -4.62 2.41 1.96
N HIS A 14 -3.92 1.31 1.66
CA HIS A 14 -4.39 -0.09 1.55
C HIS A 14 -5.57 -0.42 0.61
N ALA A 15 -6.45 0.52 0.27
CA ALA A 15 -7.45 0.34 -0.78
C ALA A 15 -7.77 1.68 -1.47
N ALA A 16 -8.30 1.62 -2.69
CA ALA A 16 -8.56 2.80 -3.53
C ALA A 16 -10.06 3.11 -3.65
N ASP A 17 -10.88 2.55 -2.76
CA ASP A 17 -12.31 2.78 -2.60
C ASP A 17 -12.67 2.74 -1.10
N ASP A 18 -13.69 3.48 -0.70
CA ASP A 18 -14.04 3.63 0.72
C ASP A 18 -14.60 2.35 1.35
N GLU A 19 -15.31 1.53 0.59
CA GLU A 19 -15.88 0.27 1.07
C GLU A 19 -14.77 -0.65 1.60
N LYS A 20 -13.77 -0.93 0.75
CA LYS A 20 -12.64 -1.78 1.16
C LYS A 20 -11.76 -1.13 2.21
N ARG A 21 -11.61 0.20 2.21
CA ARG A 21 -10.82 0.90 3.22
C ARG A 21 -11.45 0.81 4.60
N ASN A 22 -12.78 0.88 4.70
CA ASN A 22 -13.49 0.82 5.98
C ASN A 22 -13.33 -0.55 6.65
N GLU A 23 -13.32 -1.64 5.89
CA GLU A 23 -13.12 -2.99 6.44
C GLU A 23 -11.67 -3.22 6.93
N ILE A 24 -10.67 -2.64 6.26
CA ILE A 24 -9.26 -2.76 6.69
C ILE A 24 -8.95 -1.80 7.86
N MET A 25 -9.50 -0.58 7.82
CA MET A 25 -9.20 0.51 8.75
C MET A 25 -10.51 1.16 9.24
N PRO A 26 -11.13 0.66 10.32
CA PRO A 26 -12.40 1.19 10.83
C PRO A 26 -12.37 2.68 11.24
N ILE A 27 -11.17 3.26 11.44
CA ILE A 27 -10.96 4.71 11.67
C ILE A 27 -11.44 5.57 10.47
N ASN A 28 -11.68 4.98 9.31
CA ASN A 28 -12.02 5.68 8.07
C ASN A 28 -13.47 6.21 8.00
N GLU A 29 -14.36 5.83 8.93
CA GLU A 29 -15.75 6.32 8.95
C GLU A 29 -15.84 7.86 9.08
N GLN A 30 -14.81 8.51 9.62
CA GLN A 30 -14.78 9.97 9.80
C GLN A 30 -14.05 10.73 8.68
N ASN A 31 -13.32 10.04 7.79
CA ASN A 31 -12.49 10.64 6.75
C ASN A 31 -12.50 9.81 5.46
N ASN A 32 -13.52 10.00 4.62
CA ASN A 32 -13.58 9.31 3.33
C ASN A 32 -12.37 9.64 2.43
N LEU A 33 -12.16 8.79 1.42
CA LEU A 33 -11.01 8.85 0.52
C LEU A 33 -10.92 10.20 -0.21
N SER A 34 -12.03 10.83 -0.54
CA SER A 34 -12.03 12.15 -1.19
C SER A 34 -11.37 13.21 -0.30
N VAL A 35 -11.82 13.32 0.95
CA VAL A 35 -11.29 14.29 1.92
C VAL A 35 -9.80 14.05 2.15
N LEU A 36 -9.39 12.78 2.27
CA LEU A 36 -7.99 12.39 2.41
C LEU A 36 -7.14 12.86 1.23
N MET A 37 -7.62 12.65 0.00
CA MET A 37 -6.90 13.04 -1.21
C MET A 37 -6.81 14.56 -1.37
N ASP A 38 -7.85 15.30 -0.96
CA ASP A 38 -7.84 16.77 -0.96
C ASP A 38 -6.80 17.32 0.04
N ALA A 39 -6.72 16.72 1.23
CA ALA A 39 -5.73 17.09 2.25
C ALA A 39 -4.29 16.81 1.80
N LEU A 40 -4.07 15.68 1.12
CA LEU A 40 -2.76 15.34 0.55
C LEU A 40 -2.36 16.27 -0.60
N GLU A 41 -3.32 16.64 -1.45
CA GLU A 41 -3.06 17.61 -2.52
C GLU A 41 -2.70 18.97 -1.94
N TYR A 42 -3.43 19.43 -0.92
CA TYR A 42 -3.09 20.64 -0.18
C TYR A 42 -1.67 20.56 0.40
N PHE A 43 -1.32 19.47 1.08
CA PHE A 43 0.02 19.25 1.63
C PHE A 43 1.10 19.30 0.54
N TYR A 44 0.90 18.62 -0.58
CA TYR A 44 1.85 18.62 -1.69
C TYR A 44 2.01 20.00 -2.31
N ARG A 45 0.91 20.75 -2.50
CA ARG A 45 0.96 22.09 -3.10
C ARG A 45 1.79 23.06 -2.28
N HIS A 46 1.75 22.96 -0.95
CA HIS A 46 2.46 23.84 -0.04
C HIS A 46 3.91 23.41 0.20
N THR A 47 4.15 22.11 0.39
CA THR A 47 5.48 21.62 0.80
C THR A 47 6.35 21.13 -0.35
N LYS A 48 5.72 20.67 -1.44
CA LYS A 48 6.36 19.90 -2.54
C LYS A 48 7.09 18.64 -2.05
N ASN A 49 6.85 18.21 -0.81
CA ASN A 49 7.46 17.02 -0.25
C ASN A 49 6.95 15.76 -0.94
N ARG A 50 7.78 14.71 -0.92
CA ARG A 50 7.39 13.42 -1.51
C ARG A 50 6.32 12.77 -0.65
N ILE A 51 5.29 12.28 -1.32
CA ILE A 51 4.23 11.48 -0.72
C ILE A 51 4.39 10.03 -1.20
N SER A 52 4.25 9.08 -0.29
CA SER A 52 4.13 7.66 -0.62
C SER A 52 2.83 7.06 -0.10
N TYR A 53 2.29 6.12 -0.87
CA TYR A 53 1.17 5.27 -0.45
C TYR A 53 1.71 3.90 -0.04
N GLU A 54 1.44 3.50 1.18
CA GLU A 54 1.64 2.13 1.65
C GLU A 54 0.38 1.31 1.32
N TYR A 55 0.58 0.20 0.61
CA TYR A 55 -0.49 -0.64 0.10
C TYR A 55 -0.22 -2.09 0.48
N ILE A 56 -1.01 -2.66 1.39
CA ILE A 56 -0.84 -4.06 1.79
C ILE A 56 -1.70 -4.87 0.84
N ALA A 57 -1.09 -5.84 0.14
CA ALA A 57 -1.79 -6.67 -0.81
C ALA A 57 -2.41 -7.89 -0.11
N PHE A 58 -3.74 -7.93 -0.11
CA PHE A 58 -4.57 -9.00 0.43
C PHE A 58 -5.17 -9.81 -0.73
N GLN A 59 -5.06 -11.12 -0.61
CA GLN A 59 -5.53 -12.05 -1.64
C GLN A 59 -7.03 -11.89 -1.89
N ASP A 60 -7.39 -11.78 -3.18
CA ASP A 60 -8.78 -11.74 -3.66
C ASP A 60 -9.63 -10.61 -3.06
N TYR A 61 -8.98 -9.61 -2.49
CA TYR A 61 -9.63 -8.49 -1.81
C TYR A 61 -9.26 -7.16 -2.46
N ASN A 62 -7.97 -6.83 -2.54
CA ASN A 62 -7.48 -5.57 -3.10
C ASN A 62 -6.31 -5.75 -4.07
N ASP A 63 -6.10 -6.96 -4.58
CA ASP A 63 -4.97 -7.32 -5.43
C ASP A 63 -5.37 -7.55 -6.90
N SER A 64 -6.55 -7.06 -7.31
CA SER A 64 -7.02 -7.15 -8.70
C SER A 64 -6.46 -6.04 -9.59
N LEU A 65 -6.48 -6.25 -10.91
CA LEU A 65 -6.11 -5.18 -11.86
C LEU A 65 -7.10 -4.01 -11.86
N GLU A 66 -8.35 -4.26 -11.45
CA GLU A 66 -9.33 -3.18 -11.30
C GLU A 66 -8.96 -2.27 -10.12
N ASP A 67 -8.49 -2.86 -9.01
CA ASP A 67 -7.96 -2.14 -7.86
C ASP A 67 -6.70 -1.35 -8.24
N ALA A 68 -5.81 -1.93 -9.06
CA ALA A 68 -4.65 -1.24 -9.60
C ALA A 68 -5.07 -0.02 -10.45
N ALA A 69 -6.10 -0.18 -11.30
CA ALA A 69 -6.62 0.90 -12.13
C ALA A 69 -7.26 2.02 -11.29
N ARG A 70 -7.98 1.69 -10.22
CA ARG A 70 -8.51 2.67 -9.25
C ARG A 70 -7.37 3.42 -8.56
N LEU A 71 -6.37 2.70 -8.05
CA LEU A 71 -5.21 3.29 -7.41
C LEU A 71 -4.43 4.21 -8.36
N ALA A 72 -4.28 3.81 -9.63
CA ALA A 72 -3.63 4.63 -10.64
C ALA A 72 -4.35 5.97 -10.86
N ARG A 73 -5.69 6.00 -10.79
CA ARG A 73 -6.46 7.26 -10.87
C ARG A 73 -6.15 8.20 -9.72
N LEU A 74 -6.02 7.68 -8.49
CA LEU A 74 -5.64 8.49 -7.32
C LEU A 74 -4.23 9.10 -7.49
N CYS A 75 -3.30 8.31 -8.02
CA CYS A 75 -1.90 8.73 -8.24
C CYS A 75 -1.75 9.84 -9.29
N ARG A 76 -2.78 10.16 -10.07
CA ARG A 76 -2.73 11.24 -11.09
C ARG A 76 -2.88 12.65 -10.51
N ARG A 77 -3.33 12.78 -9.26
CA ARG A 77 -3.58 14.11 -8.65
C ARG A 77 -2.27 14.86 -8.36
N PHE A 78 -1.22 14.14 -7.98
CA PHE A 78 0.10 14.69 -7.67
C PHE A 78 1.15 13.56 -7.71
N PRO A 79 2.45 13.86 -7.86
CA PRO A 79 3.50 12.84 -7.88
C PRO A 79 3.54 12.04 -6.58
N VAL A 80 3.33 10.73 -6.68
CA VAL A 80 3.37 9.79 -5.56
C VAL A 80 4.22 8.57 -5.90
N LYS A 81 4.77 7.98 -4.85
CA LYS A 81 5.35 6.64 -4.90
C LYS A 81 4.37 5.64 -4.28
N VAL A 82 4.19 4.47 -4.90
CA VAL A 82 3.43 3.36 -4.30
C VAL A 82 4.41 2.33 -3.75
N ASN A 83 4.23 1.99 -2.48
CA ASN A 83 4.95 0.94 -1.78
C ASN A 83 3.97 -0.23 -1.55
N ILE A 84 4.03 -1.25 -2.40
CA ILE A 84 3.25 -2.47 -2.22
C ILE A 84 3.97 -3.34 -1.19
N ILE A 85 3.24 -3.82 -0.19
CA ILE A 85 3.75 -4.61 0.93
C ILE A 85 3.05 -5.96 0.90
N GLU A 86 3.83 -7.04 0.85
CA GLU A 86 3.29 -8.38 1.06
C GLU A 86 2.73 -8.51 2.47
N TYR A 87 1.49 -8.96 2.59
CA TYR A 87 0.89 -9.25 3.89
C TYR A 87 1.59 -10.44 4.56
N ASN A 88 1.91 -10.27 5.84
CA ASN A 88 2.31 -11.36 6.73
C ASN A 88 1.09 -11.72 7.58
N PRO A 89 0.49 -12.91 7.38
CA PRO A 89 -0.66 -13.34 8.17
C PRO A 89 -0.36 -13.29 9.66
N ILE A 90 -1.29 -12.72 10.43
CA ILE A 90 -1.33 -12.77 11.89
C ILE A 90 -2.50 -13.66 12.31
N GLU A 91 -2.38 -14.27 13.49
CA GLU A 91 -3.46 -15.07 14.05
C GLU A 91 -4.74 -14.22 14.20
N ASN A 92 -5.88 -14.80 13.82
CA ASN A 92 -7.22 -14.22 13.93
C ASN A 92 -7.56 -13.04 12.98
N ALA A 93 -6.74 -12.76 11.96
CA ALA A 93 -7.12 -11.84 10.88
C ALA A 93 -7.77 -12.60 9.69
N PRO A 94 -8.85 -12.07 9.06
CA PRO A 94 -9.56 -12.75 7.97
C PRO A 94 -8.84 -12.67 6.62
N PHE A 95 -7.72 -11.96 6.53
CA PHE A 95 -7.02 -11.72 5.28
C PHE A 95 -5.91 -12.74 5.01
N ALA A 96 -5.68 -13.02 3.73
CA ALA A 96 -4.59 -13.86 3.25
C ALA A 96 -3.58 -13.06 2.43
N ARG A 97 -2.35 -13.59 2.31
CA ARG A 97 -1.30 -12.98 1.48
C ARG A 97 -1.65 -13.14 0.00
N ALA A 98 -1.69 -12.04 -0.75
CA ALA A 98 -1.85 -12.07 -2.21
C ALA A 98 -0.78 -12.93 -2.89
N ALA A 99 -1.18 -13.61 -3.97
CA ALA A 99 -0.27 -14.43 -4.76
C ALA A 99 0.81 -13.56 -5.43
N ALA A 100 2.03 -14.11 -5.55
CA ALA A 100 3.18 -13.33 -6.02
C ALA A 100 2.98 -12.79 -7.45
N ASP A 101 2.40 -13.60 -8.33
CA ASP A 101 2.04 -13.25 -9.70
C ASP A 101 1.00 -12.12 -9.77
N ARG A 102 0.01 -12.11 -8.86
CA ARG A 102 -0.96 -11.01 -8.73
C ARG A 102 -0.30 -9.71 -8.30
N ILE A 103 0.59 -9.77 -7.32
CA ILE A 103 1.37 -8.60 -6.88
C ILE A 103 2.22 -8.06 -8.02
N ASP A 104 2.87 -8.95 -8.79
CA ASP A 104 3.71 -8.56 -9.91
C ASP A 104 2.88 -7.95 -11.06
N ALA A 105 1.73 -8.52 -11.39
CA ALA A 105 0.79 -7.98 -12.37
C ALA A 105 0.24 -6.61 -11.95
N PHE A 106 -0.14 -6.46 -10.68
CA PHE A 106 -0.60 -5.21 -10.09
C PHE A 106 0.49 -4.13 -10.15
N ALA A 107 1.71 -4.49 -9.75
CA ALA A 107 2.85 -3.58 -9.80
C ALA A 107 3.22 -3.19 -11.24
N ALA A 108 3.18 -4.13 -12.18
CA ALA A 108 3.41 -3.88 -13.60
C ALA A 108 2.37 -2.89 -14.16
N HIS A 109 1.09 -3.12 -13.89
CA HIS A 109 0.01 -2.23 -14.31
C HIS A 109 0.23 -0.78 -13.85
N LEU A 110 0.59 -0.57 -12.59
CA LEU A 110 0.88 0.76 -12.07
C LEU A 110 2.11 1.39 -12.75
N ARG A 111 3.18 0.61 -12.97
CA ARG A 111 4.38 1.09 -13.67
C ARG A 111 4.09 1.50 -15.11
N ASP A 112 3.25 0.75 -15.81
CA ASP A 112 2.81 1.07 -17.17
C ASP A 112 2.02 2.39 -17.24
N GLN A 113 1.42 2.80 -16.12
CA GLN A 113 0.80 4.12 -15.95
C GLN A 113 1.78 5.23 -15.52
N GLY A 114 3.09 4.95 -15.48
CA GLY A 114 4.14 5.89 -15.11
C GLY A 114 4.32 6.11 -13.61
N ILE A 115 3.73 5.25 -12.77
CA ILE A 115 3.78 5.39 -11.31
C ILE A 115 5.06 4.73 -10.77
N MET A 116 5.74 5.40 -9.84
CA MET A 116 6.90 4.80 -9.17
C MET A 116 6.43 3.75 -8.16
N VAL A 117 6.77 2.48 -8.39
CA VAL A 117 6.33 1.36 -7.54
C VAL A 117 7.52 0.60 -6.96
N THR A 118 7.49 0.35 -5.65
CA THR A 118 8.34 -0.66 -5.01
C THR A 118 7.51 -1.76 -4.38
N VAL A 119 7.99 -3.00 -4.44
CA VAL A 119 7.37 -4.16 -3.80
C VAL A 119 8.26 -4.60 -2.65
N ARG A 120 7.74 -4.55 -1.42
CA ARG A 120 8.39 -5.06 -0.21
C ARG A 120 7.90 -6.48 0.01
N ARG A 121 8.73 -7.44 -0.38
CA ARG A 121 8.50 -8.86 -0.12
C ARG A 121 8.91 -9.22 1.30
N SER A 122 8.24 -10.21 1.89
CA SER A 122 8.59 -10.72 3.22
C SER A 122 9.97 -11.40 3.15
N ARG A 123 10.90 -11.02 4.05
CA ARG A 123 12.21 -11.66 4.13
C ARG A 123 12.04 -13.05 4.72
N GLY A 124 12.41 -14.10 3.97
CA GLY A 124 12.45 -15.47 4.51
C GLY A 124 11.80 -16.58 3.68
N LYS A 125 11.66 -16.44 2.36
CA LYS A 125 11.21 -17.56 1.50
C LYS A 125 12.21 -18.05 0.45
N ASP A 126 13.28 -17.32 0.21
CA ASP A 126 14.43 -17.80 -0.57
C ASP A 126 15.50 -18.48 0.30
N ILE A 127 15.24 -18.66 1.60
CA ILE A 127 16.11 -19.39 2.54
C ILE A 127 15.59 -20.83 2.74
N ASP A 128 15.09 -21.45 1.67
CA ASP A 128 15.14 -22.91 1.50
C ASP A 128 16.49 -23.36 0.91
N ALA A 129 17.48 -22.47 0.89
CA ALA A 129 18.89 -22.78 0.72
C ALA A 129 19.66 -22.52 2.03
N ALA A 130 19.76 -23.59 2.82
CA ALA A 130 20.70 -23.86 3.92
C ALA A 130 20.55 -23.13 5.29
N CYS A 131 20.44 -23.99 6.33
CA CYS A 131 20.81 -23.81 7.75
C CYS A 131 19.95 -22.90 8.65
N GLY A 132 19.30 -23.52 9.65
CA GLY A 132 18.88 -22.79 10.85
C GLY A 132 17.73 -23.41 11.64
N GLN A 133 17.72 -24.72 11.88
CA GLN A 133 16.92 -25.29 12.97
C GLN A 133 17.40 -24.70 14.29
N LEU A 134 16.70 -23.71 14.85
CA LEU A 134 16.76 -23.46 16.29
C LEU A 134 15.34 -23.24 16.80
N ALA A 135 14.70 -24.37 17.04
CA ALA A 135 13.73 -24.50 18.10
C ALA A 135 14.42 -24.16 19.42
N ASN A 136 13.94 -23.14 20.13
CA ASN A 136 14.07 -23.12 21.58
C ASN A 136 12.71 -23.51 22.13
N LYS A 137 12.64 -24.77 22.57
CA LYS A 137 11.85 -25.14 23.73
C LYS A 137 12.43 -24.37 24.92
N ASP A 138 11.58 -23.59 25.58
CA ASP A 138 11.21 -23.77 26.99
C ASP A 138 9.96 -22.94 27.29
#